data_AF-A0A7V9EJ88-F1
#
_entry.id   AF-A0A7V9EJ88-F1
#
_cell.length_a   1.000
_cell.length_b   1.000
_cell.length_c   1.000
_cell.angle_alpha   90.00
_cell.angle_beta   90.00
_cell.angle_gamma   90.00
#
_symmetry.space_group_name_H-M   'P 1'
#
loop_
_entity.id
_entity.type
_entity.pdbx_description
1 polymer ?
#
loop_
_entity_poly.entity_id
_entity_poly.type
_entity_poly.pdbx_seq_one_letter_code
_entity_poly.pdbx_strand_id
1 'polypeptide(L)'
;MALMWQELTESPTPGSYQRLHSYATRAGTWEQWRAKALDHIREEAARRKRSGAPRSHWDPAGHSWLVEVFLWEEDVEAAWAEAQAGGCSDRLWLELAARREADHPEDALPIYQREVEETVAQKNNRAYAEAVELMRKVKDLMQRADRGGEFSAYVESVRAAHKPKRNLMKLLDKARW
;
A
#
# COMPACT_ATOMS: atom_id res chain seq x y z
N MET A 1 -3.27 2.26 32.00
CA MET A 1 -2.48 1.48 31.03
C MET A 1 -3.04 0.07 30.80
N ALA A 2 -3.29 -0.75 31.84
CA ALA A 2 -3.78 -2.13 31.67
C ALA A 2 -5.09 -2.27 30.87
N LEU A 3 -6.08 -1.39 31.09
CA LEU A 3 -7.36 -1.42 30.36
C LEU A 3 -7.21 -1.12 28.85
N MET A 4 -6.31 -0.19 28.49
CA MET A 4 -6.04 0.18 27.10
C MET A 4 -5.21 -0.89 26.38
N TRP A 5 -4.30 -1.54 27.12
CA TRP A 5 -3.59 -2.72 26.62
C TRP A 5 -4.55 -3.87 26.33
N GLN A 6 -5.50 -4.11 27.24
CA GLN A 6 -6.53 -5.14 27.06
C GLN A 6 -7.38 -4.85 25.80
N GLU A 7 -7.80 -3.60 25.61
CA GLU A 7 -8.53 -3.19 24.41
C GLU A 7 -7.73 -3.43 23.12
N LEU A 8 -6.43 -3.13 23.12
CA LEU A 8 -5.54 -3.39 21.98
C LEU A 8 -5.42 -4.90 21.69
N THR A 9 -5.29 -5.73 22.72
CA THR A 9 -5.15 -7.19 22.56
C THR A 9 -6.46 -7.87 22.16
N GLU A 10 -7.60 -7.36 22.62
CA GLU A 10 -8.93 -7.91 22.29
C GLU A 10 -9.41 -7.45 20.91
N SER A 11 -9.10 -6.22 20.53
CA SER A 11 -9.50 -5.62 19.25
C SER A 11 -8.40 -4.70 18.72
N PRO A 12 -7.36 -5.27 18.07
CA PRO A 12 -6.29 -4.50 17.47
C PRO A 12 -6.84 -3.65 16.32
N THR A 13 -6.94 -2.34 16.55
CA THR A 13 -7.39 -1.34 15.59
C THR A 13 -6.49 -0.12 15.65
N PRO A 14 -6.40 0.69 14.59
CA PRO A 14 -5.70 1.98 14.65
C PRO A 14 -6.21 2.87 15.80
N GLY A 15 -7.51 2.82 16.07
CA GLY A 15 -8.13 3.58 17.16
C GLY A 15 -7.69 3.16 18.56
N SER A 16 -7.54 1.85 18.83
CA SER A 16 -7.03 1.38 20.12
C SER A 16 -5.55 1.73 20.32
N TYR A 17 -4.75 1.75 19.25
CA TYR A 17 -3.37 2.24 19.27
C TYR A 17 -3.27 3.74 19.61
N GLN A 18 -4.08 4.57 18.95
CA GLN A 18 -4.12 6.02 19.21
C GLN A 18 -4.54 6.35 20.65
N ARG A 19 -5.49 5.58 21.20
CA ARG A 19 -5.86 5.66 22.62
C ARG A 19 -4.67 5.31 23.51
N LEU A 20 -4.00 4.19 23.25
CA LEU A 20 -2.81 3.79 24.00
C LEU A 20 -1.72 4.87 23.97
N HIS A 21 -1.45 5.46 22.79
CA HIS A 21 -0.52 6.58 22.63
C HIS A 21 -0.89 7.76 23.54
N SER A 22 -2.14 8.25 23.47
CA SER A 22 -2.60 9.41 24.26
C SER A 22 -2.35 9.25 25.76
N TYR A 23 -2.63 8.06 26.32
CA TYR A 23 -2.41 7.79 27.75
C TYR A 23 -0.95 7.54 28.10
N ALA A 24 -0.21 6.82 27.27
CA ALA A 24 1.20 6.50 27.52
C ALA A 24 2.09 7.75 27.45
N THR A 25 1.79 8.67 26.51
CA THR A 25 2.50 9.95 26.38
C THR A 25 2.28 10.83 27.60
N ARG A 26 1.04 10.90 28.13
CA ARG A 26 0.75 11.60 29.39
C ARG A 26 1.47 10.99 30.60
N ALA A 27 1.73 9.69 30.56
CA ALA A 27 2.45 8.97 31.60
C ALA A 27 3.98 8.92 31.39
N GLY A 28 4.50 9.51 30.31
CA GLY A 28 5.94 9.48 29.97
C GLY A 28 6.50 8.07 29.66
N THR A 29 5.64 7.10 29.34
CA THR A 29 6.04 5.69 29.13
C THR A 29 5.79 5.21 27.70
N TRP A 30 5.60 6.13 26.75
CA TRP A 30 5.22 5.82 25.38
C TRP A 30 6.15 4.81 24.70
N GLU A 31 7.46 5.02 24.72
CA GLU A 31 8.42 4.13 24.04
C GLU A 31 8.30 2.66 24.46
N GLN A 32 8.07 2.40 25.75
CA GLN A 32 7.90 1.05 26.28
C GLN A 32 6.61 0.41 25.78
N TRP A 33 5.52 1.19 25.77
CA TRP A 33 4.22 0.71 25.31
C TRP A 33 4.12 0.59 23.80
N ARG A 34 4.82 1.45 23.06
CA ARG A 34 4.97 1.40 21.61
C ARG A 34 5.66 0.11 21.19
N ALA A 35 6.85 -0.17 21.73
CA ALA A 35 7.58 -1.39 21.42
C ALA A 35 6.73 -2.64 21.73
N LYS A 36 6.12 -2.67 22.92
CA LYS A 36 5.24 -3.77 23.33
C LYS A 36 4.02 -3.94 22.42
N ALA A 37 3.40 -2.84 22.00
CA ALA A 37 2.27 -2.87 21.08
C ALA A 37 2.71 -3.47 19.75
N LEU A 38 3.74 -2.91 19.11
CA LEU A 38 4.26 -3.34 17.81
C LEU A 38 4.67 -4.82 17.80
N ASP A 39 5.35 -5.29 18.84
CA ASP A 39 5.74 -6.70 18.97
C ASP A 39 4.51 -7.62 19.03
N HIS A 40 3.49 -7.25 19.80
CA HIS A 40 2.25 -8.00 19.84
C HIS A 40 1.57 -8.06 18.46
N ILE A 41 1.53 -6.95 17.72
CA ILE A 41 0.97 -6.93 16.36
C ILE A 41 1.71 -7.90 15.43
N ARG A 42 3.05 -7.83 15.44
CA ARG A 42 3.91 -8.66 14.59
C ARG A 42 3.74 -10.14 14.93
N GLU A 43 3.66 -10.48 16.21
CA GLU A 43 3.40 -11.85 16.66
C GLU A 43 2.02 -12.36 16.19
N GLU A 44 0.98 -11.53 16.30
CA GLU A 44 -0.37 -11.82 15.83
C GLU A 44 -0.42 -12.07 14.32
N ALA A 45 0.24 -11.21 13.54
CA ALA A 45 0.35 -11.35 12.09
C ALA A 45 1.13 -12.62 11.71
N ALA A 46 2.26 -12.88 12.37
CA ALA A 46 3.05 -14.08 12.13
C ALA A 46 2.30 -15.37 12.51
N ARG A 47 1.53 -15.35 13.60
CA ARG A 47 0.69 -16.47 14.05
C ARG A 47 -0.40 -16.78 13.03
N ARG A 48 -1.07 -15.77 12.49
CA ARG A 48 -2.07 -15.92 11.41
C ARG A 48 -1.45 -16.46 10.12
N LYS A 49 -0.26 -15.97 9.76
CA LYS A 49 0.48 -16.48 8.58
C LYS A 49 0.81 -17.98 8.73
N ARG A 50 1.23 -18.42 9.92
CA ARG A 50 1.53 -19.83 10.22
C ARG A 50 0.29 -20.72 10.25
N SER A 51 -0.86 -20.20 10.72
CA SER A 51 -2.08 -21.01 10.82
C SER A 51 -2.74 -21.26 9.48
N GLY A 52 -2.36 -20.53 8.42
CA GLY A 52 -2.96 -20.68 7.08
C GLY A 52 -4.46 -20.38 7.05
N ALA A 53 -4.98 -19.69 8.07
CA ALA A 53 -6.40 -19.40 8.18
C ALA A 53 -6.88 -18.59 6.97
N PRO A 54 -8.07 -18.90 6.42
CA PRO A 54 -8.61 -18.18 5.28
C PRO A 54 -8.80 -16.69 5.64
N ARG A 55 -8.31 -15.81 4.77
CA ARG A 55 -8.46 -14.35 4.91
C ARG A 55 -9.95 -14.00 4.91
N SER A 56 -10.46 -13.51 6.04
CA SER A 56 -11.77 -12.87 6.08
C SER A 56 -11.69 -11.51 5.40
N HIS A 57 -12.77 -11.07 4.76
CA HIS A 57 -12.92 -9.70 4.24
C HIS A 57 -12.74 -8.60 5.30
N TRP A 58 -12.90 -8.92 6.60
CA TRP A 58 -12.63 -8.01 7.72
C TRP A 58 -11.22 -8.14 8.31
N ASP A 59 -10.39 -9.06 7.79
CA ASP A 59 -9.02 -9.22 8.26
C ASP A 59 -8.12 -8.28 7.43
N PRO A 60 -7.48 -7.27 8.03
CA PRO A 60 -6.55 -6.41 7.31
C PRO A 60 -5.48 -7.29 6.65
N ALA A 61 -5.26 -7.11 5.35
CA ALA A 61 -4.33 -7.94 4.61
C ALA A 61 -2.93 -7.87 5.27
N GLY A 62 -2.47 -8.96 5.88
CA GLY A 62 -1.12 -9.09 6.42
C GLY A 62 -0.78 -8.00 7.45
N HIS A 63 0.20 -7.18 7.12
CA HIS A 63 0.74 -6.12 7.97
C HIS A 63 0.03 -4.77 7.76
N SER A 64 -1.15 -4.74 7.12
CA SER A 64 -1.92 -3.51 6.88
C SER A 64 -2.10 -2.64 8.13
N TRP A 65 -2.37 -3.26 9.28
CA TRP A 65 -2.50 -2.50 10.53
C TRP A 65 -1.17 -1.90 11.01
N LEU A 66 -0.05 -2.61 10.88
CA LEU A 66 1.29 -2.07 11.16
C LEU A 66 1.59 -0.89 10.25
N VAL A 67 1.29 -1.03 8.96
CA VAL A 67 1.47 0.04 7.96
C VAL A 67 0.65 1.28 8.35
N GLU A 68 -0.62 1.12 8.73
CA GLU A 68 -1.46 2.24 9.17
C GLU A 68 -0.91 2.94 10.43
N VAL A 69 -0.38 2.16 11.38
CA VAL A 69 0.27 2.70 12.58
C VAL A 69 1.52 3.51 12.21
N PHE A 70 2.42 2.96 11.39
CA PHE A 70 3.63 3.68 10.98
C PHE A 70 3.33 4.90 10.12
N LEU A 71 2.31 4.83 9.24
CA LEU A 71 1.84 5.99 8.46
C LEU A 71 1.26 7.10 9.36
N TRP A 72 0.62 6.73 10.47
CA TRP A 72 0.12 7.67 11.47
C TRP A 72 1.26 8.30 12.30
N GLU A 73 2.34 7.55 12.54
CA GLU A 73 3.57 8.05 13.16
C GLU A 73 4.49 8.80 12.19
N GLU A 74 4.06 8.98 10.94
CA GLU A 74 4.82 9.63 9.86
C GLU A 74 6.14 8.92 9.50
N ASP A 75 6.31 7.66 9.89
CA ASP A 75 7.48 6.83 9.58
C ASP A 75 7.22 5.99 8.31
N VAL A 76 7.42 6.63 7.16
CA VAL A 76 7.16 6.02 5.83
C VAL A 76 8.11 4.84 5.55
N GLU A 77 9.36 4.91 6.00
CA GLU A 77 10.35 3.86 5.77
C GLU A 77 10.00 2.59 6.57
N ALA A 78 9.63 2.72 7.84
CA ALA A 78 9.17 1.58 8.63
C ALA A 78 7.86 1.01 8.07
N ALA A 79 6.93 1.87 7.66
CA ALA A 79 5.68 1.44 7.03
C ALA A 79 5.96 0.62 5.75
N TRP A 80 6.90 1.07 4.92
CA TRP A 80 7.30 0.37 3.70
C TRP A 80 7.94 -1.00 3.99
N ALA A 81 8.85 -1.08 4.95
CA ALA A 81 9.50 -2.34 5.34
C ALA A 81 8.48 -3.38 5.82
N GLU A 82 7.49 -2.97 6.61
CA GLU A 82 6.42 -3.85 7.07
C GLU A 82 5.51 -4.31 5.93
N ALA A 83 5.18 -3.40 5.01
CA ALA A 83 4.43 -3.74 3.81
C ALA A 83 5.17 -4.77 2.95
N GLN A 84 6.49 -4.65 2.78
CA GLN A 84 7.29 -5.65 2.07
C GLN A 84 7.35 -7.00 2.79
N ALA A 85 7.45 -7.01 4.12
CA ALA A 85 7.58 -8.24 4.90
C ALA A 85 6.28 -9.07 4.95
N GLY A 86 5.14 -8.40 5.08
CA GLY A 86 3.85 -9.03 5.34
C GLY A 86 2.78 -8.84 4.27
N GLY A 87 3.01 -7.93 3.33
CA GLY A 87 1.97 -7.39 2.45
C GLY A 87 1.01 -6.47 3.20
N CYS A 88 0.39 -5.56 2.46
CA CYS A 88 -0.74 -4.76 2.92
C CYS A 88 -1.82 -4.69 1.83
N SER A 89 -2.96 -4.06 2.16
CA SER A 89 -4.04 -3.82 1.19
C SER A 89 -3.59 -2.92 0.03
N ASP A 90 -4.22 -3.05 -1.14
CA ASP A 90 -3.84 -2.27 -2.33
C ASP A 90 -3.97 -0.76 -2.09
N ARG A 91 -5.00 -0.33 -1.33
CA ARG A 91 -5.16 1.05 -0.88
C ARG A 91 -3.92 1.56 -0.13
N LEU A 92 -3.38 0.76 0.80
CA LEU A 92 -2.20 1.15 1.59
C LEU A 92 -0.92 1.11 0.75
N TRP A 93 -0.80 0.17 -0.18
CA TRP A 93 0.30 0.16 -1.14
C TRP A 93 0.34 1.43 -1.99
N LEU A 94 -0.81 1.90 -2.49
CA LEU A 94 -0.88 3.15 -3.25
C LEU A 94 -0.54 4.37 -2.40
N GLU A 95 -0.99 4.42 -1.15
CA GLU A 95 -0.66 5.51 -0.23
C GLU A 95 0.85 5.54 0.08
N LEU A 96 1.45 4.37 0.33
CA LEU A 96 2.89 4.24 0.52
C LEU A 96 3.67 4.67 -0.72
N ALA A 97 3.27 4.19 -1.90
CA ALA A 97 3.90 4.58 -3.16
C ALA A 97 3.83 6.10 -3.36
N ALA A 98 2.67 6.73 -3.10
CA ALA A 98 2.50 8.17 -3.25
C ALA A 98 3.38 9.00 -2.30
N ARG A 99 3.61 8.51 -1.07
CA ARG A 99 4.48 9.19 -0.11
C ARG A 99 5.96 8.99 -0.43
N ARG A 100 6.33 7.83 -0.97
CA ARG A 100 7.72 7.43 -1.21
C ARG A 100 8.24 7.80 -2.61
N GLU A 101 7.35 8.08 -3.56
CA GLU A 101 7.72 8.39 -4.94
C GLU A 101 8.58 9.66 -5.12
N ALA A 102 8.60 10.54 -4.11
CA ALA A 102 9.46 11.71 -4.08
C ALA A 102 10.95 11.30 -4.04
N ASP A 103 11.28 10.40 -3.11
CA ASP A 103 12.65 10.02 -2.78
C ASP A 103 13.08 8.69 -3.43
N HIS A 104 12.13 7.78 -3.64
CA HIS A 104 12.35 6.44 -4.21
C HIS A 104 11.36 6.14 -5.34
N PRO A 105 11.49 6.81 -6.51
CA PRO A 105 10.57 6.62 -7.63
C PRO A 105 10.57 5.17 -8.15
N GLU A 106 11.70 4.49 -8.08
CA GLU A 106 11.87 3.09 -8.51
C GLU A 106 11.06 2.07 -7.70
N ASP A 107 10.90 2.31 -6.40
CA ASP A 107 10.13 1.45 -5.51
C ASP A 107 8.62 1.62 -5.73
N ALA A 108 8.19 2.82 -6.11
CA ALA A 108 6.78 3.12 -6.39
C ALA A 108 6.31 2.56 -7.76
N LEU A 109 7.21 2.42 -8.74
CA LEU A 109 6.89 1.93 -10.08
C LEU A 109 6.12 0.60 -10.11
N PRO A 110 6.61 -0.51 -9.48
CA PRO A 110 5.91 -1.80 -9.55
C PRO A 110 4.51 -1.73 -8.91
N ILE A 111 4.31 -0.86 -7.92
CA ILE A 111 3.01 -0.68 -7.27
C ILE A 111 2.02 -0.03 -8.23
N TYR A 112 2.41 1.07 -8.89
CA TYR A 112 1.55 1.72 -9.87
C TYR A 112 1.29 0.86 -11.10
N GLN A 113 2.28 0.06 -11.54
CA GLN A 113 2.08 -0.89 -12.64
C GLN A 113 1.06 -1.97 -12.29
N ARG A 114 1.09 -2.51 -11.05
CA ARG A 114 0.07 -3.45 -10.58
C ARG A 114 -1.32 -2.82 -10.55
N GLU A 115 -1.43 -1.60 -10.04
CA GLU A 115 -2.70 -0.87 -9.99
C GLU A 115 -3.28 -0.61 -11.38
N VAL A 116 -2.44 -0.32 -12.38
CA VAL A 116 -2.88 -0.20 -13.79
C VAL A 116 -3.55 -1.50 -14.25
N GLU A 117 -2.93 -2.65 -13.99
CA GLU A 117 -3.47 -3.96 -14.37
C GLU A 117 -4.80 -4.25 -13.68
N GLU A 118 -4.90 -4.00 -12.37
CA GLU A 118 -6.12 -4.18 -11.59
C GLU A 118 -7.24 -3.25 -12.05
N THR A 119 -6.91 -1.99 -12.30
CA THR A 119 -7.86 -1.00 -12.81
C THR A 119 -8.38 -1.41 -14.20
N VAL A 120 -7.49 -1.83 -15.10
CA VAL A 120 -7.90 -2.34 -16.42
C VAL A 120 -8.76 -3.61 -16.31
N ALA A 121 -8.55 -4.44 -15.28
CA ALA A 121 -9.35 -5.64 -15.04
C ALA A 121 -10.82 -5.34 -14.69
N GLN A 122 -11.14 -4.14 -14.18
CA GLN A 122 -12.51 -3.72 -13.87
C GLN A 122 -13.42 -3.53 -15.10
N LYS A 123 -12.85 -3.60 -16.32
CA LYS A 123 -13.56 -3.69 -17.61
C LYS A 123 -14.62 -2.61 -17.89
N ASN A 124 -14.52 -1.45 -17.28
CA ASN A 124 -15.44 -0.33 -17.51
C ASN A 124 -14.69 0.91 -18.03
N ASN A 125 -15.40 1.81 -18.71
CA ASN A 125 -14.77 2.96 -19.37
C ASN A 125 -14.13 3.95 -18.37
N ARG A 126 -14.70 4.10 -17.17
CA ARG A 126 -14.14 4.97 -16.13
C ARG A 126 -12.78 4.42 -15.67
N ALA A 127 -12.72 3.12 -15.39
CA ALA A 127 -11.49 2.45 -15.02
C ALA A 127 -10.43 2.52 -16.14
N TYR A 128 -10.81 2.41 -17.42
CA TYR A 128 -9.83 2.62 -18.49
C TYR A 128 -9.27 4.05 -18.54
N ALA A 129 -10.06 5.07 -18.21
CA ALA A 129 -9.54 6.43 -18.09
C ALA A 129 -8.61 6.57 -16.89
N GLU A 130 -8.97 6.01 -15.73
CA GLU A 130 -8.14 6.00 -14.52
C GLU A 130 -6.81 5.26 -14.76
N ALA A 131 -6.84 4.13 -15.45
CA ALA A 131 -5.63 3.39 -15.83
C ALA A 131 -4.69 4.23 -16.71
N VAL A 132 -5.24 5.05 -17.62
CA VAL A 132 -4.43 5.96 -18.44
C VAL A 132 -3.77 7.04 -17.58
N GLU A 133 -4.47 7.61 -16.59
CA GLU A 133 -3.86 8.57 -15.66
C GLU A 133 -2.76 7.92 -14.82
N LEU A 134 -2.97 6.69 -14.33
CA LEU A 134 -1.95 5.93 -13.62
C LEU A 134 -0.73 5.66 -14.50
N MET A 135 -0.92 5.32 -15.77
CA MET A 135 0.19 5.15 -16.72
C MET A 135 0.95 6.46 -16.97
N ARG A 136 0.30 7.64 -16.92
CA ARG A 136 1.02 8.93 -17.01
C ARG A 136 1.88 9.14 -15.78
N LYS A 137 1.38 8.74 -14.61
CA LYS A 137 2.16 8.75 -13.38
C LYS A 137 3.38 7.83 -13.46
N VAL A 138 3.21 6.62 -13.99
CA VAL A 138 4.34 5.71 -14.27
C VAL A 138 5.37 6.35 -15.21
N LYS A 139 4.93 7.08 -16.24
CA LYS A 139 5.84 7.81 -17.14
C LYS A 139 6.71 8.82 -16.38
N ASP A 140 6.08 9.67 -15.56
CA ASP A 140 6.79 10.68 -14.76
C ASP A 140 7.81 10.03 -13.82
N LEU A 141 7.42 8.97 -13.12
CA LEU A 141 8.31 8.24 -12.22
C LEU A 141 9.48 7.59 -12.95
N MET A 142 9.24 6.97 -14.12
CA MET A 142 10.32 6.43 -14.95
C MET A 142 11.28 7.52 -15.43
N GLN A 143 10.78 8.71 -15.79
CA GLN A 143 11.63 9.83 -16.19
C GLN A 143 12.50 10.31 -15.03
N ARG A 144 11.91 10.45 -13.83
CA ARG A 144 12.64 10.85 -12.62
C ARG A 144 13.66 9.81 -12.16
N ALA A 145 13.43 8.53 -12.49
CA ALA A 145 14.36 7.43 -12.25
C ALA A 145 15.38 7.22 -13.39
N ASP A 146 15.52 8.15 -14.35
CA ASP A 146 16.39 8.05 -15.54
C ASP A 146 16.12 6.82 -16.45
N ARG A 147 14.90 6.28 -16.37
CA ARG A 147 14.40 5.13 -17.13
C ARG A 147 13.30 5.51 -18.12
N GLY A 148 13.18 6.78 -18.46
CA GLY A 148 12.13 7.29 -19.35
C GLY A 148 12.12 6.61 -20.73
N GLY A 149 13.26 6.11 -21.21
CA GLY A 149 13.36 5.34 -22.45
C GLY A 149 12.62 4.01 -22.44
N GLU A 150 12.36 3.43 -21.26
CA GLU A 150 11.65 2.15 -21.11
C GLU A 150 10.12 2.31 -21.15
N PHE A 151 9.61 3.54 -21.02
CA PHE A 151 8.17 3.77 -20.93
C PHE A 151 7.41 3.33 -22.19
N SER A 152 8.00 3.49 -23.37
CA SER A 152 7.40 3.03 -24.63
C SER A 152 7.20 1.51 -24.64
N ALA A 153 8.19 0.75 -24.16
CA ALA A 153 8.12 -0.70 -24.03
C ALA A 153 7.04 -1.13 -23.03
N TYR A 154 6.88 -0.38 -21.93
CA TYR A 154 5.81 -0.60 -20.96
C TYR A 154 4.41 -0.36 -21.56
N VAL A 155 4.20 0.71 -22.32
CA VAL A 155 2.93 0.95 -23.01
C VAL A 155 2.61 -0.19 -23.98
N GLU A 156 3.59 -0.67 -24.74
CA GLU A 156 3.40 -1.78 -25.67
C GLU A 156 3.10 -3.10 -24.94
N SER A 157 3.68 -3.35 -23.78
CA SER A 157 3.33 -4.54 -22.97
C SER A 157 1.88 -4.50 -22.49
N VAL A 158 1.41 -3.34 -22.02
CA VAL A 158 0.00 -3.14 -21.62
C VAL A 158 -0.93 -3.31 -22.82
N ARG A 159 -0.57 -2.77 -23.99
CA ARG A 159 -1.33 -2.96 -25.24
C ARG A 159 -1.44 -4.43 -25.62
N ALA A 160 -0.34 -5.17 -25.56
CA ALA A 160 -0.31 -6.59 -25.89
C ALA A 160 -1.18 -7.41 -24.93
N ALA A 161 -1.07 -7.17 -23.62
CA ALA A 161 -1.84 -7.87 -22.60
C ALA A 161 -3.36 -7.64 -22.73
N HIS A 162 -3.76 -6.43 -23.14
CA HIS A 162 -5.16 -6.00 -23.15
C HIS A 162 -5.76 -5.77 -24.54
N LYS A 163 -5.12 -6.29 -25.59
CA LYS A 163 -5.51 -6.11 -27.01
C LYS A 163 -7.02 -6.24 -27.32
N PRO A 164 -7.77 -7.19 -26.72
CA PRO A 164 -9.21 -7.29 -26.98
C PRO A 164 -10.04 -6.09 -26.49
N LYS A 165 -9.52 -5.28 -25.56
CA LYS A 165 -10.22 -4.14 -24.94
C LYS A 165 -10.17 -2.90 -25.83
N ARG A 166 -11.00 -2.87 -26.87
CA ARG A 166 -11.02 -1.81 -27.91
C ARG A 166 -11.13 -0.39 -27.35
N ASN A 167 -11.89 -0.18 -26.28
CA ASN A 167 -12.03 1.15 -25.65
C ASN A 167 -10.74 1.59 -24.95
N LEU A 168 -10.03 0.67 -24.29
CA LEU A 168 -8.72 0.95 -23.71
C LEU A 168 -7.74 1.33 -24.83
N MET A 169 -7.67 0.55 -25.91
CA MET A 169 -6.76 0.85 -27.03
C MET A 169 -6.98 2.25 -27.60
N LYS A 170 -8.24 2.65 -27.81
CA LYS A 170 -8.58 4.02 -28.24
C LYS A 170 -8.08 5.10 -27.29
N LEU A 171 -8.17 4.85 -25.97
CA LEU A 171 -7.67 5.78 -24.97
C LEU A 171 -6.13 5.83 -24.97
N LEU A 172 -5.46 4.69 -25.08
CA LEU A 172 -4.00 4.62 -25.19
C LEU A 172 -3.48 5.34 -26.45
N ASP A 173 -4.19 5.23 -27.59
CA ASP A 173 -3.86 5.94 -28.83
C ASP A 173 -4.05 7.46 -28.68
N LYS A 174 -5.10 7.87 -27.96
CA LYS A 174 -5.40 9.29 -27.71
C LYS A 174 -4.49 9.91 -26.66
N ALA A 175 -3.97 9.11 -25.72
CA ALA A 175 -3.25 9.59 -24.55
C ALA A 175 -1.99 10.40 -24.89
N ARG A 176 -1.43 10.23 -26.11
CA ARG A 176 -0.26 10.95 -26.64
C ARG A 176 0.78 11.16 -25.55
N TRP A 177 1.38 10.05 -25.14
CA TRP A 177 2.27 9.95 -23.98
C TRP A 177 3.41 10.94 -24.00
#